data_AF-A0A813K5X6-F1
#
_entry.id   AF-A0A813K5X6-F1
#
_cell.length_a   1.000
_cell.length_b   1.000
_cell.length_c   1.000
_cell.angle_alpha   90.00
_cell.angle_beta   90.00
_cell.angle_gamma   90.00
#
_symmetry.space_group_name_H-M   'P 1'
#
loop_
_entity.id
_entity.type
_entity.pdbx_description
1 polymer ?
#
loop_
_entity_poly.entity_id
_entity_poly.type
_entity_poly.pdbx_seq_one_letter_code
_entity_poly.pdbx_strand_id
1 'polypeptide(L)'
;RRVSTFLVTNGQFPDELERLPWITQLYVSIDAPDKEELKEVGRPLFKDYWERLRRSLELVKAKGSTQRTVARLTCLKGKSMEPAACAGFAELINLGNMDFVEVKGATPIWDESKSGLTKDMAPWHEEVVEFAQQLAKALPDYGIACEHEHSCSVLLARRDRFSDENGSWRTWIDFEKFADAAEEGKVLEVKDFGKESPAWALYDGWESSGAEFAGFDPEEQRKKVRPSKAEYVAKKVRT
;
A
#
# COMPACT_ATOMS: atom_id res chain seq x y z
N ARG A 1 -20.42 15.06 -11.03
CA ARG A 1 -20.03 15.26 -9.62
C ARG A 1 -18.51 15.15 -9.57
N ARG A 2 -17.81 16.11 -8.97
CA ARG A 2 -16.33 16.10 -8.82
C ARG A 2 -15.94 15.17 -7.68
N VAL A 3 -15.82 13.88 -7.96
CA VAL A 3 -15.53 12.84 -6.97
C VAL A 3 -14.38 11.97 -7.44
N SER A 4 -13.32 11.91 -6.65
CA SER A 4 -12.19 11.01 -6.85
C SER A 4 -12.60 9.58 -6.45
N THR A 5 -12.22 8.59 -7.26
CA THR A 5 -12.67 7.20 -7.06
C THR A 5 -11.50 6.26 -6.82
N PHE A 6 -11.59 5.53 -5.72
CA PHE A 6 -10.60 4.57 -5.25
C PHE A 6 -11.30 3.21 -5.18
N LEU A 7 -10.83 2.23 -5.96
CA LEU A 7 -11.36 0.87 -5.92
C LEU A 7 -10.34 -0.06 -5.27
N VAL A 8 -10.78 -0.88 -4.32
CA VAL A 8 -9.96 -1.95 -3.73
C VAL A 8 -10.58 -3.29 -4.09
N THR A 9 -9.76 -4.20 -4.64
CA THR A 9 -10.17 -5.56 -5.00
C THR A 9 -9.16 -6.59 -4.51
N ASN A 10 -9.62 -7.81 -4.21
CA ASN A 10 -8.75 -8.96 -3.92
C ASN A 10 -8.33 -9.73 -5.19
N GLY A 11 -8.61 -9.17 -6.39
CA GLY A 11 -8.20 -9.76 -7.67
C GLY A 11 -8.99 -11.01 -8.08
N GLN A 12 -10.14 -11.30 -7.46
CA GLN A 12 -10.89 -12.53 -7.74
C GLN A 12 -11.92 -12.40 -8.88
N PHE A 13 -12.16 -11.18 -9.37
CA PHE A 13 -13.15 -10.88 -10.41
C PHE A 13 -12.50 -10.18 -11.62
N PRO A 14 -11.69 -10.88 -12.43
CA PRO A 14 -10.97 -10.28 -13.55
C PRO A 14 -11.91 -9.68 -14.60
N ASP A 15 -13.07 -10.27 -14.88
CA ASP A 15 -13.99 -9.77 -15.92
C ASP A 15 -14.61 -8.41 -15.53
N GLU A 16 -14.86 -8.18 -14.24
CA GLU A 16 -15.34 -6.87 -13.74
C GLU A 16 -14.20 -5.85 -13.73
N LEU A 17 -12.98 -6.29 -13.44
CA LEU A 17 -11.80 -5.45 -13.53
C LEU A 17 -11.53 -5.00 -14.97
N GLU A 18 -11.72 -5.87 -15.95
CA GLU A 18 -11.58 -5.54 -17.38
C GLU A 18 -12.53 -4.40 -17.77
N ARG A 19 -13.79 -4.50 -17.34
CA ARG A 19 -14.86 -3.51 -17.59
C ARG A 19 -14.75 -2.24 -16.75
N LEU A 20 -13.82 -2.17 -15.79
CA LEU A 20 -13.66 -1.03 -14.92
C LEU A 20 -13.38 0.24 -15.75
N PRO A 21 -14.23 1.28 -15.64
CA PRO A 21 -13.99 2.57 -16.29
C PRO A 21 -12.79 3.28 -15.66
N TRP A 22 -12.40 4.40 -16.27
CA TRP A 22 -11.35 5.24 -15.75
C TRP A 22 -11.68 5.73 -14.33
N ILE A 23 -10.76 5.49 -13.39
CA ILE A 23 -10.85 5.89 -11.98
C ILE A 23 -9.53 6.51 -11.53
N THR A 24 -9.55 7.20 -10.38
CA THR A 24 -8.38 7.89 -9.84
C THR A 24 -7.27 6.91 -9.43
N GLN A 25 -7.62 5.86 -8.68
CA GLN A 25 -6.64 4.88 -8.19
C GLN A 25 -7.25 3.49 -7.99
N LEU A 26 -6.55 2.47 -8.49
CA LEU A 26 -6.94 1.07 -8.43
C LEU A 26 -6.00 0.31 -7.50
N TYR A 27 -6.55 -0.32 -6.48
CA TYR A 27 -5.84 -1.15 -5.52
C TYR A 27 -6.15 -2.62 -5.75
N VAL A 28 -5.09 -3.43 -5.77
CA VAL A 28 -5.19 -4.89 -5.67
C VAL A 28 -4.53 -5.30 -4.35
N SER A 29 -5.30 -5.97 -3.50
CA SER A 29 -4.78 -6.61 -2.29
C SER A 29 -3.99 -7.86 -2.68
N ILE A 30 -2.71 -7.88 -2.34
CA ILE A 30 -1.82 -9.03 -2.53
C ILE A 30 -1.38 -9.45 -1.12
N ASP A 31 -2.16 -10.32 -0.49
CA ASP A 31 -1.97 -10.66 0.92
C ASP A 31 -0.98 -11.83 1.14
N ALA A 32 -0.47 -12.43 0.05
CA ALA A 32 0.48 -13.54 0.10
C ALA A 32 1.39 -13.57 -1.14
N PRO A 33 2.63 -14.08 -1.02
CA PRO A 33 3.62 -14.11 -2.08
C PRO A 33 3.42 -15.25 -3.09
N ASP A 34 2.71 -16.31 -2.70
CA ASP A 34 2.51 -17.51 -3.52
C ASP A 34 1.10 -18.13 -3.36
N LYS A 35 0.84 -19.19 -4.14
CA LYS A 35 -0.46 -19.86 -4.22
C LYS A 35 -0.83 -20.57 -2.93
N GLU A 36 0.14 -21.19 -2.28
CA GLU A 36 0.01 -21.97 -1.06
C GLU A 36 -0.33 -21.07 0.13
N GLU A 37 0.45 -20.00 0.33
CA GLU A 37 0.24 -19.04 1.41
C GLU A 37 -1.06 -18.24 1.19
N LEU A 38 -1.40 -17.88 -0.05
CA LEU A 38 -2.68 -17.24 -0.35
C LEU A 38 -3.88 -18.13 0.02
N LYS A 39 -3.74 -19.45 -0.14
CA LYS A 39 -4.79 -20.39 0.27
C LYS A 39 -4.95 -20.43 1.77
N GLU A 40 -3.83 -20.46 2.49
CA GLU A 40 -3.79 -20.55 3.94
C GLU A 40 -4.37 -19.29 4.60
N VAL A 41 -3.89 -18.13 4.18
CA VAL A 41 -4.25 -16.83 4.76
C VAL A 41 -5.56 -16.30 4.19
N GLY A 42 -5.71 -16.34 2.87
CA GLY A 42 -6.84 -15.73 2.16
C GLY A 42 -8.14 -16.55 2.14
N ARG A 43 -8.05 -17.87 2.43
CA ARG A 43 -9.18 -18.83 2.39
C ARG A 43 -10.15 -18.57 1.22
N PRO A 44 -9.63 -18.56 -0.03
CA PRO A 44 -10.37 -18.08 -1.18
C PRO A 44 -11.59 -18.95 -1.48
N LEU A 45 -12.67 -18.30 -1.95
CA LEU A 45 -13.92 -18.97 -2.31
C LEU A 45 -13.81 -19.77 -3.61
N PHE A 46 -13.01 -19.28 -4.57
CA PHE A 46 -12.86 -19.88 -5.89
C PHE A 46 -11.74 -20.91 -5.90
N LYS A 47 -11.87 -21.95 -6.74
CA LYS A 47 -10.83 -22.99 -6.89
C LYS A 47 -9.64 -22.51 -7.74
N ASP A 48 -9.92 -21.63 -8.68
CA ASP A 48 -9.00 -20.96 -9.62
C ASP A 48 -8.54 -19.58 -9.10
N TYR A 49 -8.51 -19.40 -7.78
CA TYR A 49 -8.25 -18.12 -7.13
C TYR A 49 -6.90 -17.49 -7.49
N TRP A 50 -5.89 -18.33 -7.71
CA TRP A 50 -4.54 -17.91 -8.05
C TRP A 50 -4.45 -17.43 -9.49
N GLU A 51 -5.06 -18.19 -10.39
CA GLU A 51 -5.14 -17.87 -11.81
C GLU A 51 -5.97 -16.59 -12.02
N ARG A 52 -7.04 -16.40 -11.23
CA ARG A 52 -7.83 -15.14 -11.19
C ARG A 52 -6.99 -13.95 -10.76
N LEU A 53 -6.25 -14.07 -9.66
CA LEU A 53 -5.37 -13.00 -9.17
C LEU A 53 -4.35 -12.60 -10.23
N ARG A 54 -3.65 -13.58 -10.82
CA ARG A 54 -2.65 -13.33 -11.87
C ARG A 54 -3.26 -12.64 -13.10
N ARG A 55 -4.41 -13.12 -13.58
CA ARG A 55 -5.16 -12.46 -14.68
C ARG A 55 -5.57 -11.03 -14.31
N SER A 56 -5.99 -10.80 -13.07
CA SER A 56 -6.30 -9.45 -12.59
C SER A 56 -5.08 -8.54 -12.60
N LEU A 57 -3.90 -9.03 -12.20
CA LEU A 57 -2.65 -8.25 -12.25
C LEU A 57 -2.28 -7.89 -13.69
N GLU A 58 -2.41 -8.80 -14.64
CA GLU A 58 -2.19 -8.51 -16.07
C GLU A 58 -3.16 -7.42 -16.60
N LEU A 59 -4.42 -7.46 -16.18
CA LEU A 59 -5.41 -6.42 -16.51
C LEU A 59 -5.08 -5.08 -15.86
N VAL A 60 -4.53 -5.09 -14.64
CA VAL A 60 -4.04 -3.87 -13.98
C VAL A 60 -2.90 -3.25 -14.78
N LYS A 61 -1.94 -4.06 -15.22
CA LYS A 61 -0.83 -3.61 -16.07
C LYS A 61 -1.33 -2.91 -17.34
N ALA A 62 -2.36 -3.45 -17.99
CA ALA A 62 -2.95 -2.86 -19.18
C ALA A 62 -3.61 -1.48 -18.93
N LYS A 63 -4.05 -1.21 -17.70
CA LYS A 63 -4.65 0.08 -17.29
C LYS A 63 -3.65 1.08 -16.69
N GLY A 64 -2.44 0.64 -16.37
CA GLY A 64 -1.44 1.43 -15.63
C GLY A 64 -0.87 2.64 -16.37
N SER A 65 -1.26 2.92 -17.62
CA SER A 65 -0.89 4.16 -18.31
C SER A 65 -1.79 5.33 -17.92
N THR A 66 -3.07 5.08 -17.61
CA THR A 66 -4.10 6.10 -17.37
C THR A 66 -4.68 6.06 -15.95
N GLN A 67 -4.46 4.98 -15.22
CA GLN A 67 -4.93 4.79 -13.85
C GLN A 67 -3.76 4.50 -12.94
N ARG A 68 -3.72 5.16 -11.77
CA ARG A 68 -2.74 4.84 -10.73
C ARG A 68 -3.03 3.46 -10.16
N THR A 69 -2.01 2.64 -10.02
CA THR A 69 -2.15 1.24 -9.60
C THR A 69 -1.37 0.96 -8.32
N VAL A 70 -2.00 0.29 -7.35
CA VAL A 70 -1.42 0.03 -6.03
C VAL A 70 -1.52 -1.45 -5.71
N ALA A 71 -0.38 -2.09 -5.45
CA ALA A 71 -0.35 -3.34 -4.71
C ALA A 71 -0.41 -3.02 -3.21
N ARG A 72 -1.49 -3.42 -2.53
CA ARG A 72 -1.57 -3.28 -1.07
C ARG A 72 -1.25 -4.61 -0.42
N LEU A 73 -0.18 -4.64 0.37
CA LEU A 73 0.25 -5.80 1.13
C LEU A 73 -0.21 -5.64 2.57
N THR A 74 -0.99 -6.60 3.08
CA THR A 74 -1.33 -6.65 4.51
C THR A 74 -0.36 -7.59 5.21
N CYS A 75 0.62 -7.01 5.90
CA CYS A 75 1.79 -7.73 6.38
C CYS A 75 1.60 -8.29 7.79
N LEU A 76 1.90 -9.59 7.96
CA LEU A 76 1.84 -10.35 9.21
C LEU A 76 3.23 -10.93 9.55
N LYS A 77 3.64 -10.81 10.81
CA LYS A 77 4.86 -11.44 11.33
C LYS A 77 4.77 -12.95 11.32
N GLY A 78 5.88 -13.63 11.01
CA GLY A 78 5.94 -15.09 10.94
C GLY A 78 5.14 -15.70 9.78
N LYS A 79 4.71 -14.86 8.84
CA LYS A 79 3.95 -15.20 7.63
C LYS A 79 4.51 -14.39 6.46
N SER A 80 3.76 -13.42 5.96
CA SER A 80 4.08 -12.65 4.76
C SER A 80 5.28 -11.71 4.90
N MET A 81 5.82 -11.49 6.11
CA MET A 81 6.97 -10.60 6.35
C MET A 81 8.32 -11.30 6.35
N GLU A 82 8.38 -12.62 6.11
CA GLU A 82 9.66 -13.32 6.06
C GLU A 82 10.48 -12.90 4.83
N PRO A 83 11.82 -12.81 4.92
CA PRO A 83 12.67 -12.41 3.79
C PRO A 83 12.44 -13.26 2.52
N ALA A 84 12.09 -14.54 2.69
CA ALA A 84 11.78 -15.46 1.59
C ALA A 84 10.53 -15.04 0.79
N ALA A 85 9.60 -14.31 1.39
CA ALA A 85 8.38 -13.83 0.74
C ALA A 85 8.64 -12.70 -0.27
N CYS A 86 9.75 -11.96 -0.12
CA CYS A 86 10.06 -10.80 -0.97
C CYS A 86 10.10 -11.15 -2.46
N ALA A 87 10.64 -12.32 -2.82
CA ALA A 87 10.74 -12.74 -4.21
C ALA A 87 9.36 -12.98 -4.85
N GLY A 88 8.44 -13.64 -4.13
CA GLY A 88 7.08 -13.89 -4.63
C GLY A 88 6.26 -12.61 -4.73
N PHE A 89 6.36 -11.72 -3.74
CA PHE A 89 5.74 -10.38 -3.84
C PHE A 89 6.30 -9.59 -5.02
N ALA A 90 7.63 -9.57 -5.21
CA ALA A 90 8.25 -8.88 -6.32
C ALA A 90 7.77 -9.43 -7.68
N GLU A 91 7.60 -10.75 -7.82
CA GLU A 91 7.03 -11.36 -9.03
C GLU A 91 5.63 -10.82 -9.32
N LEU A 92 4.73 -10.83 -8.33
CA LEU A 92 3.34 -10.38 -8.49
C LEU A 92 3.25 -8.87 -8.77
N ILE A 93 4.06 -8.07 -8.09
CA ILE A 93 4.14 -6.62 -8.29
C ILE A 93 4.63 -6.29 -9.71
N ASN A 94 5.65 -7.01 -10.19
CA ASN A 94 6.17 -6.86 -11.55
C ASN A 94 5.22 -7.39 -12.62
N LEU A 95 4.46 -8.45 -12.33
CA LEU A 95 3.40 -8.96 -13.22
C LEU A 95 2.35 -7.87 -13.48
N GLY A 96 1.93 -7.17 -12.41
CA GLY A 96 1.00 -6.05 -12.50
C GLY A 96 1.61 -4.73 -12.96
N ASN A 97 2.95 -4.63 -13.00
CA ASN A 97 3.69 -3.40 -13.28
C ASN A 97 3.15 -2.22 -12.45
N MET A 98 2.93 -2.45 -11.16
CA MET A 98 2.23 -1.54 -10.25
C MET A 98 2.96 -0.21 -10.10
N ASP A 99 2.24 0.90 -9.98
CA ASP A 99 2.85 2.21 -9.71
C ASP A 99 3.37 2.31 -8.27
N PHE A 100 2.62 1.71 -7.35
CA PHE A 100 2.87 1.79 -5.91
C PHE A 100 2.76 0.43 -5.23
N VAL A 101 3.50 0.29 -4.13
CA VAL A 101 3.36 -0.81 -3.19
C VAL A 101 3.11 -0.21 -1.81
N GLU A 102 1.92 -0.39 -1.27
CA GLU A 102 1.57 0.00 0.10
C GLU A 102 1.81 -1.21 1.01
N VAL A 103 2.90 -1.17 1.76
CA VAL A 103 3.25 -2.18 2.77
C VAL A 103 2.61 -1.75 4.08
N LYS A 104 1.56 -2.48 4.50
CA LYS A 104 0.76 -2.12 5.66
C LYS A 104 0.78 -3.21 6.71
N GLY A 105 1.21 -2.86 7.91
CA GLY A 105 1.15 -3.74 9.07
C GLY A 105 -0.29 -4.10 9.43
N ALA A 106 -0.57 -5.39 9.62
CA ALA A 106 -1.86 -5.84 10.10
C ALA A 106 -2.15 -5.25 11.49
N THR A 107 -3.38 -4.78 11.70
CA THR A 107 -3.80 -4.26 12.99
C THR A 107 -4.09 -5.40 13.97
N PRO A 108 -3.73 -5.29 15.26
CA PRO A 108 -4.00 -6.34 16.23
C PRO A 108 -5.50 -6.66 16.32
N ILE A 109 -5.85 -7.92 16.07
CA ILE A 109 -7.21 -8.43 16.26
C ILE A 109 -7.35 -8.88 17.72
N TRP A 110 -8.36 -8.36 18.42
CA TRP A 110 -8.58 -8.65 19.83
C TRP A 110 -9.39 -9.93 20.07
N ASP A 111 -10.12 -10.40 19.05
CA ASP A 111 -10.87 -11.65 19.05
C ASP A 111 -10.10 -12.73 18.26
N GLU A 112 -9.33 -13.52 18.99
CA GLU A 112 -8.46 -14.58 18.46
C GLU A 112 -9.26 -15.87 18.13
N SER A 113 -10.54 -15.94 18.49
CA SER A 113 -11.31 -17.20 18.52
C SER A 113 -11.73 -17.75 17.16
N LYS A 114 -11.65 -16.96 16.08
CA LYS A 114 -12.19 -17.34 14.75
C LYS A 114 -11.23 -17.19 13.57
N SER A 115 -10.13 -16.44 13.72
CA SER A 115 -9.23 -16.09 12.61
C SER A 115 -7.99 -16.99 12.55
N GLY A 116 -7.51 -17.51 13.68
CA GLY A 116 -6.17 -18.11 13.78
C GLY A 116 -5.03 -17.07 13.79
N LEU A 117 -5.37 -15.79 13.86
CA LEU A 117 -4.43 -14.67 13.96
C LEU A 117 -4.30 -14.25 15.43
N THR A 118 -3.07 -14.11 15.90
CA THR A 118 -2.76 -13.63 17.25
C THR A 118 -2.27 -12.19 17.21
N LYS A 119 -2.34 -11.47 18.35
CA LYS A 119 -1.84 -10.09 18.43
C LYS A 119 -0.35 -9.98 18.16
N ASP A 120 0.41 -11.03 18.47
CA ASP A 120 1.86 -11.06 18.26
C ASP A 120 2.23 -11.12 16.77
N MET A 121 1.28 -11.47 15.89
CA MET A 121 1.46 -11.40 14.44
C MET A 121 1.39 -9.98 13.88
N ALA A 122 0.90 -9.00 14.66
CA ALA A 122 0.85 -7.61 14.24
C ALA A 122 2.26 -6.95 14.32
N PRO A 123 2.78 -6.39 13.22
CA PRO A 123 4.07 -5.72 13.24
C PRO A 123 4.01 -4.32 13.84
N TRP A 124 5.13 -3.91 14.42
CA TRP A 124 5.43 -2.52 14.71
C TRP A 124 5.89 -1.82 13.43
N HIS A 125 5.79 -0.49 13.42
CA HIS A 125 6.15 0.31 12.25
C HIS A 125 7.59 0.08 11.79
N GLU A 126 8.55 0.03 12.71
CA GLU A 126 9.97 -0.24 12.42
C GLU A 126 10.18 -1.56 11.66
N GLU A 127 9.39 -2.59 11.98
CA GLU A 127 9.47 -3.89 11.30
C GLU A 127 8.83 -3.84 9.90
N VAL A 128 7.81 -3.01 9.71
CA VAL A 128 7.23 -2.74 8.38
C VAL A 128 8.22 -1.96 7.52
N VAL A 129 8.94 -1.00 8.09
CA VAL A 129 10.02 -0.26 7.41
C VAL A 129 11.14 -1.21 7.00
N GLU A 130 11.60 -2.07 7.91
CA GLU A 130 12.64 -3.06 7.60
C GLU A 130 12.21 -4.00 6.45
N PHE A 131 10.99 -4.53 6.51
CA PHE A 131 10.45 -5.36 5.44
C PHE A 131 10.32 -4.60 4.11
N ALA A 132 9.85 -3.34 4.14
CA ALA A 132 9.77 -2.49 2.96
C ALA A 132 11.15 -2.24 2.33
N GLN A 133 12.20 -2.07 3.13
CA GLN A 133 13.58 -1.95 2.66
C GLN A 133 14.08 -3.25 2.01
N GLN A 134 13.73 -4.41 2.57
CA GLN A 134 14.05 -5.71 1.96
C GLN A 134 13.31 -5.90 0.63
N LEU A 135 12.01 -5.58 0.58
CA LEU A 135 11.21 -5.65 -0.63
C LEU A 135 11.72 -4.70 -1.72
N ALA A 136 12.14 -3.49 -1.35
CA ALA A 136 12.76 -2.54 -2.29
C ALA A 136 14.06 -3.07 -2.90
N LYS A 137 14.85 -3.89 -2.18
CA LYS A 137 16.03 -4.56 -2.75
C LYS A 137 15.65 -5.61 -3.81
N ALA A 138 14.48 -6.26 -3.67
CA ALA A 138 13.94 -7.19 -4.66
C ALA A 138 13.23 -6.47 -5.84
N LEU A 139 12.95 -5.18 -5.69
CA LEU A 139 12.27 -4.32 -6.67
C LEU A 139 13.15 -3.13 -7.07
N PRO A 140 14.20 -3.33 -7.90
CA PRO A 140 15.19 -2.29 -8.20
C PRO A 140 14.60 -1.03 -8.86
N ASP A 141 13.44 -1.13 -9.51
CA ASP A 141 12.74 0.01 -10.10
C ASP A 141 11.96 0.85 -9.07
N TYR A 142 11.86 0.41 -7.82
CA TYR A 142 11.04 1.01 -6.78
C TYR A 142 11.87 1.54 -5.60
N GLY A 143 11.50 2.69 -5.08
CA GLY A 143 12.09 3.28 -3.88
C GLY A 143 11.05 3.53 -2.81
N ILE A 144 11.48 3.65 -1.55
CA ILE A 144 10.62 4.08 -0.46
C ILE A 144 10.37 5.58 -0.64
N ALA A 145 9.11 5.95 -0.81
CA ALA A 145 8.69 7.33 -1.05
C ALA A 145 8.18 7.99 0.23
N CYS A 146 7.28 7.30 0.92
CA CYS A 146 6.56 7.85 2.06
C CYS A 146 6.42 6.80 3.17
N GLU A 147 6.21 7.27 4.39
CA GLU A 147 5.81 6.42 5.52
C GLU A 147 4.74 7.12 6.35
N HIS A 148 4.01 6.34 7.16
CA HIS A 148 3.02 6.87 8.09
C HIS A 148 2.97 5.99 9.34
N GLU A 149 3.70 6.40 10.38
CA GLU A 149 3.93 5.63 11.59
C GLU A 149 2.61 5.24 12.27
N HIS A 150 1.68 6.21 12.38
CA HIS A 150 0.42 5.98 13.09
C HIS A 150 -0.46 4.90 12.44
N SER A 151 -0.34 4.72 11.13
CA SER A 151 -1.09 3.72 10.36
C SER A 151 -0.28 2.45 10.09
N CYS A 152 0.95 2.37 10.61
CA CYS A 152 1.89 1.29 10.38
C CYS A 152 2.06 0.98 8.88
N SER A 153 2.32 2.01 8.07
CA SER A 153 2.29 1.89 6.61
C SER A 153 3.50 2.56 5.96
N VAL A 154 4.06 1.90 4.95
CA VAL A 154 5.16 2.40 4.12
C VAL A 154 4.76 2.30 2.65
N LEU A 155 5.10 3.33 1.87
CA LEU A 155 4.79 3.40 0.45
C LEU A 155 6.09 3.29 -0.36
N LEU A 156 6.19 2.25 -1.18
CA LEU A 156 7.17 2.21 -2.26
C LEU A 156 6.51 2.74 -3.54
N ALA A 157 7.28 3.48 -4.33
CA ALA A 157 6.84 4.01 -5.61
C ALA A 157 7.87 3.73 -6.70
N ARG A 158 7.39 3.54 -7.92
CA ARG A 158 8.24 3.41 -9.10
C ARG A 158 9.04 4.68 -9.37
N ARG A 159 10.36 4.55 -9.51
CA ARG A 159 11.27 5.68 -9.77
C ARG A 159 11.04 6.29 -11.14
N ASP A 160 10.90 5.46 -12.17
CA ASP A 160 10.76 5.90 -13.58
C ASP A 160 9.50 6.73 -13.87
N ARG A 161 8.52 6.72 -12.95
CA ARG A 161 7.24 7.43 -13.09
C ARG A 161 6.99 8.50 -12.03
N PHE A 162 7.48 8.29 -10.81
CA PHE A 162 7.14 9.14 -9.67
C PHE A 162 8.34 9.78 -8.99
N SER A 163 9.57 9.59 -9.50
CA SER A 163 10.75 10.29 -9.04
C SER A 163 11.28 11.18 -10.18
N ASP A 164 11.65 12.41 -9.86
CA ASP A 164 12.29 13.30 -10.82
C ASP A 164 13.82 13.09 -10.87
N GLU A 165 14.51 13.85 -11.72
CA GLU A 165 15.96 13.76 -11.93
C GLU A 165 16.77 14.10 -10.66
N ASN A 166 16.17 14.82 -9.70
CA ASN A 166 16.79 15.18 -8.43
C ASN A 166 16.46 14.17 -7.32
N GLY A 167 15.65 13.14 -7.61
CA GLY A 167 15.19 12.15 -6.64
C GLY A 167 13.93 12.56 -5.88
N SER A 168 13.31 13.71 -6.18
CA SER A 168 12.10 14.16 -5.50
C SER A 168 10.88 13.35 -5.92
N TRP A 169 10.06 12.99 -4.95
CA TRP A 169 8.87 12.17 -5.17
C TRP A 169 7.66 13.00 -5.60
N ARG A 170 6.91 12.50 -6.57
CA ARG A 170 5.66 13.07 -7.10
C ARG A 170 4.46 12.14 -6.87
N THR A 171 4.38 11.58 -5.66
CA THR A 171 3.36 10.58 -5.31
C THR A 171 2.04 11.22 -4.87
N TRP A 172 1.99 12.52 -4.59
CA TRP A 172 0.75 13.21 -4.23
C TRP A 172 -0.22 13.29 -5.42
N ILE A 173 -1.52 13.26 -5.17
CA ILE A 173 -2.54 13.27 -6.23
C ILE A 173 -3.04 14.70 -6.45
N ASP A 174 -3.05 15.14 -7.71
CA ASP A 174 -3.74 16.35 -8.12
C ASP A 174 -5.24 16.08 -8.36
N PHE A 175 -6.02 16.08 -7.28
CA PHE A 175 -7.45 15.79 -7.35
C PHE A 175 -8.24 16.78 -8.20
N GLU A 176 -7.89 18.06 -8.17
CA GLU A 176 -8.56 19.08 -8.98
C GLU A 176 -8.29 18.87 -10.46
N LYS A 177 -7.03 18.62 -10.84
CA LYS A 177 -6.67 18.34 -12.24
C LYS A 177 -7.34 17.07 -12.77
N PHE A 178 -7.43 16.03 -11.94
CA PHE A 178 -8.16 14.81 -12.30
C PHE A 178 -9.66 15.09 -12.49
N ALA A 179 -10.27 15.87 -11.58
CA ALA A 179 -11.68 16.22 -11.65
C ALA A 179 -12.01 17.09 -12.87
N ASP A 180 -11.17 18.06 -13.21
CA ASP A 180 -11.32 18.90 -14.41
C ASP A 180 -11.31 18.04 -15.68
N ALA A 181 -10.31 17.14 -15.82
CA ALA A 181 -10.22 16.26 -16.97
C ALA A 181 -11.44 15.32 -17.08
N ALA A 182 -11.93 14.79 -15.95
CA ALA A 182 -13.12 13.95 -15.93
C ALA A 182 -14.40 14.69 -16.36
N GLU A 183 -14.57 15.96 -15.98
CA GLU A 183 -15.71 16.77 -16.43
C GLU A 183 -15.63 17.09 -17.93
N GLU A 184 -14.42 17.21 -18.48
CA GLU A 184 -14.18 17.39 -19.92
C GLU A 184 -14.21 16.08 -20.73
N GLY A 185 -14.39 14.92 -20.06
CA GLY A 185 -14.35 13.60 -20.71
C GLY A 185 -12.96 13.20 -21.23
N LYS A 186 -11.89 13.79 -20.70
CA LYS A 186 -10.50 13.52 -21.07
C LYS A 186 -9.87 12.55 -20.09
N VAL A 187 -9.19 11.54 -20.63
CA VAL A 187 -8.38 10.60 -19.84
C VAL A 187 -6.95 11.13 -19.77
N LEU A 188 -6.43 11.27 -18.55
CA LEU A 188 -5.05 11.69 -18.31
C LEU A 188 -4.11 10.49 -18.24
N GLU A 189 -2.83 10.71 -18.58
CA GLU A 189 -1.78 9.77 -18.19
C GLU A 189 -1.50 9.93 -16.69
N VAL A 190 -1.06 8.84 -16.05
CA VAL A 190 -0.79 8.80 -14.60
C VAL A 190 0.15 9.91 -14.13
N LYS A 191 1.18 10.21 -14.93
CA LYS A 191 2.18 11.25 -14.61
C LYS A 191 1.57 12.66 -14.59
N ASP A 192 0.49 12.89 -15.33
CA ASP A 192 -0.05 14.23 -15.53
C ASP A 192 -0.79 14.76 -14.32
N PHE A 193 -1.27 13.89 -13.43
CA PHE A 193 -1.97 14.26 -12.19
C PHE A 193 -1.22 13.85 -10.93
N GLY A 194 0.10 13.64 -11.04
CA GLY A 194 1.02 13.54 -9.91
C GLY A 194 1.59 14.90 -9.51
N LYS A 195 1.52 15.22 -8.21
CA LYS A 195 2.08 16.41 -7.57
C LYS A 195 3.26 16.01 -6.66
N GLU A 196 4.13 16.98 -6.41
CA GLU A 196 5.22 16.83 -5.44
C GLU A 196 4.65 16.38 -4.08
N SER A 197 5.32 15.39 -3.49
CA SER A 197 4.93 14.82 -2.22
C SER A 197 5.28 15.78 -1.08
N PRO A 198 4.35 16.05 -0.14
CA PRO A 198 4.64 16.91 1.00
C PRO A 198 5.82 16.38 1.82
N ALA A 199 6.70 17.27 2.28
CA ALA A 199 7.90 16.89 3.03
C ALA A 199 7.58 16.05 4.28
N TRP A 200 6.47 16.34 4.98
CA TRP A 200 6.02 15.59 6.15
C TRP A 200 5.60 14.15 5.84
N ALA A 201 5.25 13.84 4.59
CA ALA A 201 4.88 12.50 4.16
C ALA A 201 6.11 11.67 3.74
N LEU A 202 7.20 12.32 3.35
CA LEU A 202 8.38 11.67 2.81
C LEU A 202 9.13 10.88 3.88
N TYR A 203 9.63 9.70 3.49
CA TYR A 203 10.43 8.83 4.36
C TYR A 203 11.64 9.56 4.95
N ASP A 204 12.44 10.22 4.11
CA ASP A 204 13.64 10.96 4.55
C ASP A 204 13.38 12.47 4.76
N GLY A 205 12.11 12.91 4.72
CA GLY A 205 11.76 14.35 4.74
C GLY A 205 11.06 14.81 6.01
N TRP A 206 10.34 13.92 6.70
CA TRP A 206 9.39 14.33 7.73
C TRP A 206 10.05 14.99 8.94
N GLU A 207 11.25 14.57 9.35
CA GLU A 207 11.98 15.18 10.47
C GLU A 207 12.27 16.67 10.24
N SER A 208 12.51 17.05 8.98
CA SER A 208 12.78 18.44 8.59
C SER A 208 11.53 19.29 8.36
N SER A 209 10.36 18.64 8.32
CA SER A 209 9.08 19.28 7.95
C SER A 209 8.33 19.94 9.12
N GLY A 210 8.80 19.73 10.35
CA GLY A 210 8.08 20.13 11.56
C GLY A 210 6.99 19.16 12.03
N ALA A 211 6.84 18.00 11.37
CA ALA A 211 5.98 16.92 11.82
C ALA A 211 6.44 16.33 13.16
N GLU A 212 5.50 16.03 14.07
CA GLU A 212 5.80 15.37 15.35
C GLU A 212 6.14 13.87 15.16
N PHE A 213 5.58 13.24 14.13
CA PHE A 213 5.73 11.81 13.83
C PHE A 213 5.87 11.59 12.32
N ALA A 214 6.46 10.46 11.94
CA ALA A 214 6.65 10.11 10.55
C ALA A 214 5.31 10.01 9.78
N GLY A 215 5.20 10.79 8.70
CA GLY A 215 4.01 10.85 7.86
C GLY A 215 2.86 11.70 8.39
N PHE A 216 2.98 12.29 9.57
CA PHE A 216 1.88 13.04 10.18
C PHE A 216 1.91 14.50 9.74
N ASP A 217 0.81 14.99 9.16
CA ASP A 217 0.71 16.38 8.72
C ASP A 217 0.85 17.33 9.94
N PRO A 218 1.82 18.27 9.94
CA PRO A 218 2.02 19.20 11.05
C PRO A 218 0.83 20.14 11.29
N GLU A 219 -0.08 20.31 10.32
CA GLU A 219 -1.31 21.09 10.49
C GLU A 219 -2.43 20.30 11.18
N GLU A 220 -2.32 18.97 11.23
CA GLU A 220 -3.32 18.13 11.88
C GLU A 220 -3.08 17.99 13.39
N GLN A 221 -4.16 17.75 14.14
CA GLN A 221 -4.09 17.49 15.58
C GLN A 221 -4.50 16.07 15.91
N ARG A 222 -3.57 15.30 16.47
CA ARG A 222 -3.85 13.93 16.91
C ARG A 222 -4.79 13.93 18.11
N LYS A 223 -6.00 13.41 17.92
CA LYS A 223 -6.94 13.15 19.02
C LYS A 223 -6.48 11.90 19.80
N LYS A 224 -5.78 12.10 20.91
CA LYS A 224 -5.41 11.01 21.83
C LYS A 224 -6.62 10.59 22.67
N VAL A 225 -7.33 9.56 22.22
CA VAL A 225 -8.46 8.95 22.96
C VAL A 225 -8.01 7.73 23.79
N ARG A 226 -6.77 7.24 23.61
CA ARG A 226 -6.24 6.04 24.27
C ARG A 226 -4.80 6.22 24.77
N PRO A 227 -4.41 5.46 25.83
CA PRO A 227 -3.09 5.57 26.47
C PRO A 227 -1.93 5.15 25.56
N SER A 228 -0.76 5.73 25.80
CA SER A 228 0.54 5.52 25.14
C SER A 228 1.11 4.10 25.32
N LYS A 229 2.13 3.75 24.51
CA LYS A 229 2.88 2.48 24.62
C LYS A 229 3.46 2.27 26.02
N ALA A 230 4.01 3.32 26.63
CA ALA A 230 4.52 3.27 28.00
C ALA A 230 3.41 2.96 29.01
N GLU A 231 2.24 3.57 28.87
CA GLU A 231 1.07 3.32 29.74
C GLU A 231 0.45 1.93 29.51
N TYR A 232 0.47 1.43 28.28
CA TYR A 232 0.04 0.08 27.93
C TYR A 232 0.96 -0.98 28.55
N VAL A 233 2.28 -0.81 28.42
CA VAL A 233 3.29 -1.71 29.02
C VAL A 233 3.26 -1.65 30.54
N ALA A 234 3.12 -0.46 31.13
CA ALA A 234 3.01 -0.29 32.58
C ALA A 234 1.74 -0.95 33.17
N LYS A 235 0.62 -0.99 32.42
CA LYS A 235 -0.57 -1.76 32.82
C LYS A 235 -0.34 -3.27 32.79
N LYS A 236 0.52 -3.77 31.90
CA LYS A 236 0.84 -5.19 31.74
C LYS A 236 1.67 -5.77 32.90
N VAL A 237 2.48 -4.95 33.57
CA VAL A 237 3.31 -5.38 34.73
C VAL A 237 2.47 -5.50 36.02
N ARG A 238 1.25 -4.97 36.03
CA ARG A 238 0.35 -4.97 37.20
C ARG A 238 -0.73 -6.06 37.18
N THR A 239 -0.75 -6.93 36.17
CA THR A 239 -1.65 -8.10 36.04
C THR A 239 -0.83 -9.37 35.99
#